data_AF-D6BGT3-F1
#
_entry.id   AF-D6BGT3-F1
#
_cell.length_a   1.000
_cell.length_b   1.000
_cell.length_c   1.000
_cell.angle_alpha   90.00
_cell.angle_beta   90.00
_cell.angle_gamma   90.00
#
_symmetry.space_group_name_H-M   'P 1'
#
loop_
_entity.id
_entity.type
_entity.pdbx_description
1 polymer ?
#
loop_
_entity_poly.entity_id
_entity_poly.type
_entity_poly.pdbx_seq_one_letter_code
_entity_poly.pdbx_strand_id
1 'polypeptide(L)'
;MANIDNKLHSGNQFISNDILEELQLVNPNVSPVISHILRGGRVDKTDSTTIEWVDHYERKVSSTLKKALATADTEIQVVDVDILVKDALLSIGDEIVKITNVKTDNKADITRGYAGTTAATGSIAIGTLVQSLGIEMEEGGELKASTVRLPVHITNNTGIIYEQYKVTETAKHLNPHGQGGLSVRELESQKKKDELLGIMENKFLNGVKFTSGNLRMSGGVKALIKEHGIVIDANNQPFSLDLLDKVVKAIVDKGNPGAADLKAGFYSLCVPYTILRSINKLNKDTVRTDITEKITGTKIEEIVTTSGTVSVFPATSLAENEFILMNLNEARIKQLYPIKEEIGAKTELADNYFLHGEYAHQITKLPFQVHVKNVKIS
;
A
#
# COMPACT_ATOMS: atom_id res chain seq x y z
N MET A 1 -21.95 -56.94 9.95
CA MET A 1 -21.50 -56.13 11.10
C MET A 1 -20.86 -54.87 10.55
N ALA A 2 -21.65 -53.82 10.39
CA ALA A 2 -21.16 -52.48 10.05
C ALA A 2 -21.32 -51.65 11.32
N ASN A 3 -20.20 -51.20 11.90
CA ASN A 3 -20.21 -50.26 13.00
C ASN A 3 -20.72 -48.91 12.48
N ILE A 4 -21.94 -48.57 12.85
CA ILE A 4 -22.48 -47.21 12.73
C ILE A 4 -21.82 -46.43 13.87
N ASP A 5 -20.79 -45.65 13.55
CA ASP A 5 -20.20 -44.70 14.49
C ASP A 5 -21.22 -43.59 14.77
N ASN A 6 -21.98 -43.84 15.83
CA ASN A 6 -22.89 -42.93 16.49
C ASN A 6 -22.08 -41.79 17.14
N LYS A 7 -21.64 -40.79 16.37
CA LYS A 7 -21.08 -39.56 16.93
C LYS A 7 -22.22 -38.63 17.37
N LEU A 8 -22.65 -38.87 18.61
CA LEU A 8 -23.03 -37.89 19.63
C LEU A 8 -23.57 -36.54 19.12
N HIS A 9 -24.90 -36.43 19.10
CA HIS A 9 -25.59 -35.16 19.29
C HIS A 9 -25.36 -34.69 20.73
N SER A 10 -24.31 -33.90 20.97
CA SER A 10 -24.15 -33.18 22.24
C SER A 10 -24.76 -31.78 22.09
N GLY A 11 -25.79 -31.49 22.87
CA GLY A 11 -26.59 -30.27 22.84
C GLY A 11 -25.91 -29.01 23.38
N ASN A 12 -24.64 -28.78 23.03
CA ASN A 12 -23.90 -27.53 23.23
C ASN A 12 -22.79 -27.44 22.18
N GLN A 13 -23.13 -27.53 20.89
CA GLN A 13 -22.22 -26.98 19.89
C GLN A 13 -22.22 -25.48 20.11
N PHE A 14 -21.18 -24.96 20.75
CA PHE A 14 -20.82 -23.55 20.63
C PHE A 14 -20.86 -23.24 19.14
N ILE A 15 -21.79 -22.37 18.73
CA ILE A 15 -21.88 -21.93 17.34
C ILE A 15 -20.63 -21.09 17.11
N SER A 16 -19.56 -21.73 16.67
CA SER A 16 -18.33 -21.13 16.19
C SER A 16 -18.40 -21.22 14.67
N ASN A 17 -18.87 -20.16 14.01
CA ASN A 17 -18.88 -20.10 12.56
C ASN A 17 -17.69 -19.29 12.05
N ASP A 18 -16.98 -19.79 11.04
CA ASP A 18 -16.07 -18.96 10.25
C ASP A 18 -16.92 -18.06 9.36
N ILE A 19 -16.72 -16.74 9.48
CA ILE A 19 -17.55 -15.76 8.78
C ILE A 19 -16.85 -15.15 7.57
N LEU A 20 -15.70 -15.67 7.15
CA LEU A 20 -14.94 -15.10 6.03
C LEU A 20 -15.77 -15.02 4.73
N GLU A 21 -16.53 -16.05 4.42
CA GLU A 21 -17.41 -16.08 3.25
C GLU A 21 -18.55 -15.07 3.36
N GLU A 22 -19.12 -14.93 4.56
CA GLU A 22 -20.18 -13.96 4.82
C GLU A 22 -19.67 -12.52 4.67
N LEU A 23 -18.43 -12.25 5.11
CA LEU A 23 -17.78 -10.94 4.95
C LEU A 23 -17.54 -10.57 3.49
N GLN A 24 -17.41 -11.53 2.57
CA GLN A 24 -17.28 -11.24 1.13
C GLN A 24 -18.60 -10.75 0.52
N LEU A 25 -19.73 -11.18 1.08
CA LEU A 25 -21.08 -10.88 0.61
C LEU A 25 -21.62 -9.56 1.17
N VAL A 26 -20.95 -8.99 2.18
CA VAL A 26 -21.29 -7.67 2.73
C VAL A 26 -21.17 -6.57 1.65
N ASN A 27 -21.99 -5.53 1.81
CA ASN A 27 -22.06 -4.38 0.93
C ASN A 27 -20.69 -3.66 0.82
N PRO A 28 -20.10 -3.56 -0.39
CA PRO A 28 -18.78 -2.98 -0.58
C PRO A 28 -18.77 -1.44 -0.45
N ASN A 29 -19.93 -0.78 -0.40
CA ASN A 29 -20.00 0.68 -0.33
C ASN A 29 -19.47 1.25 1.00
N VAL A 30 -19.50 0.45 2.07
CA VAL A 30 -19.01 0.89 3.39
C VAL A 30 -17.50 0.78 3.48
N SER A 31 -16.92 -0.30 2.93
CA SER A 31 -15.49 -0.63 3.04
C SER A 31 -14.94 -1.17 1.70
N PRO A 32 -14.85 -0.32 0.67
CA PRO A 32 -14.55 -0.75 -0.69
C PRO A 32 -13.17 -1.42 -0.84
N VAL A 33 -12.14 -0.95 -0.12
CA VAL A 33 -10.75 -1.42 -0.26
C VAL A 33 -10.61 -2.82 0.32
N ILE A 34 -11.10 -3.03 1.54
CA ILE A 34 -11.01 -4.35 2.18
C ILE A 34 -11.92 -5.37 1.47
N SER A 35 -13.09 -4.95 1.00
CA SER A 35 -13.98 -5.81 0.20
C SER A 35 -13.33 -6.24 -1.11
N HIS A 36 -12.55 -5.36 -1.77
CA HIS A 36 -11.80 -5.74 -2.97
C HIS A 36 -10.74 -6.81 -2.68
N ILE A 37 -10.03 -6.70 -1.55
CA ILE A 37 -9.01 -7.68 -1.14
C ILE A 37 -9.67 -9.03 -0.81
N LEU A 38 -10.76 -9.02 -0.02
CA LEU A 38 -11.48 -10.23 0.39
C LEU A 38 -12.13 -10.95 -0.79
N ARG A 39 -12.83 -10.22 -1.68
CA ARG A 39 -13.46 -10.79 -2.89
C ARG A 39 -12.45 -11.28 -3.92
N GLY A 40 -11.23 -10.72 -3.90
CA GLY A 40 -10.11 -11.24 -4.69
C GLY A 40 -9.51 -12.53 -4.13
N GLY A 41 -10.02 -13.08 -3.03
CA GLY A 41 -9.49 -14.29 -2.40
C GLY A 41 -8.08 -14.12 -1.83
N ARG A 42 -7.66 -12.88 -1.54
CA ARG A 42 -6.29 -12.53 -1.11
C ARG A 42 -6.10 -12.69 0.39
N VAL A 43 -6.50 -13.84 0.90
CA VAL A 43 -6.45 -14.20 2.32
C VAL A 43 -5.66 -15.48 2.45
N ASP A 44 -4.54 -15.43 3.16
CA ASP A 44 -3.71 -16.62 3.43
C ASP A 44 -3.56 -16.81 4.94
N LYS A 45 -3.29 -18.05 5.36
CA LYS A 45 -2.98 -18.35 6.77
C LYS A 45 -1.52 -18.03 7.09
N THR A 46 -1.25 -17.70 8.34
CA THR A 46 0.11 -17.57 8.89
C THR A 46 0.19 -18.28 10.23
N ASP A 47 1.36 -18.83 10.56
CA ASP A 47 1.59 -19.56 11.80
C ASP A 47 2.32 -18.72 12.87
N SER A 48 2.61 -17.45 12.55
CA SER A 48 3.40 -16.55 13.39
C SER A 48 2.66 -15.27 13.71
N THR A 49 2.91 -14.74 14.92
CA THR A 49 2.44 -13.43 15.34
C THR A 49 3.10 -12.28 14.57
N THR A 50 4.27 -12.53 14.01
CA THR A 50 5.02 -11.61 13.16
C THR A 50 5.08 -12.19 11.76
N ILE A 51 4.55 -11.44 10.78
CA ILE A 51 4.70 -11.77 9.38
C ILE A 51 5.92 -11.05 8.82
N GLU A 52 6.68 -11.74 7.99
CA GLU A 52 7.80 -11.16 7.26
C GLU A 52 7.70 -11.53 5.79
N TRP A 53 8.17 -10.63 4.93
CA TRP A 53 8.35 -10.90 3.52
C TRP A 53 9.59 -10.20 3.01
N VAL A 54 10.13 -10.77 1.94
CA VAL A 54 11.36 -10.31 1.32
C VAL A 54 11.03 -9.77 -0.05
N ASP A 55 11.22 -8.47 -0.22
CA ASP A 55 11.07 -7.86 -1.52
C ASP A 55 12.42 -7.75 -2.23
N HIS A 56 12.37 -7.96 -3.55
CA HIS A 56 13.51 -7.93 -4.45
C HIS A 56 13.33 -6.81 -5.47
N TYR A 57 14.37 -6.00 -5.66
CA TYR A 57 14.33 -4.86 -6.57
C TYR A 57 15.59 -4.77 -7.41
N GLU A 58 15.45 -4.22 -8.60
CA GLU A 58 16.60 -3.96 -9.47
C GLU A 58 17.43 -2.79 -8.94
N ARG A 59 18.74 -2.87 -9.15
CA ARG A 59 19.66 -1.78 -8.87
C ARG A 59 19.43 -0.65 -9.88
N LYS A 60 19.41 0.60 -9.40
CA LYS A 60 19.39 1.76 -10.29
C LYS A 60 20.75 2.02 -10.95
N VAL A 61 20.69 2.43 -12.22
CA VAL A 61 21.87 2.86 -13.01
C VAL A 61 21.94 4.37 -13.22
N SER A 62 20.89 5.11 -12.86
CA SER A 62 20.83 6.57 -12.94
C SER A 62 20.26 7.18 -11.66
N SER A 63 20.71 8.38 -11.34
CA SER A 63 20.22 9.19 -10.23
C SER A 63 20.46 10.68 -10.51
N THR A 64 20.25 11.54 -9.51
CA THR A 64 20.54 12.97 -9.60
C THR A 64 21.41 13.43 -8.43
N LEU A 65 22.11 14.54 -8.63
CA LEU A 65 22.88 15.19 -7.58
C LEU A 65 21.95 15.72 -6.48
N LYS A 66 22.20 15.29 -5.23
CA LYS A 66 21.49 15.78 -4.04
C LYS A 66 22.09 17.09 -3.52
N LYS A 67 23.39 17.29 -3.74
CA LYS A 67 24.14 18.50 -3.38
C LYS A 67 24.85 19.01 -4.63
N ALA A 68 24.92 20.34 -4.77
CA ALA A 68 25.73 20.95 -5.82
C ALA A 68 27.20 20.52 -5.64
N LEU A 69 27.83 20.11 -6.73
CA LEU A 69 29.23 19.73 -6.74
C LEU A 69 30.05 20.97 -7.06
N ALA A 70 30.88 21.44 -6.13
CA ALA A 70 31.78 22.57 -6.37
C ALA A 70 33.03 22.15 -7.15
N THR A 71 33.75 23.12 -7.71
CA THR A 71 34.91 22.87 -8.59
C THR A 71 36.05 22.09 -7.94
N ALA A 72 36.20 22.18 -6.62
CA ALA A 72 37.23 21.49 -5.85
C ALA A 72 36.69 20.33 -4.99
N ASP A 73 35.39 20.00 -5.10
CA ASP A 73 34.81 18.93 -4.31
C ASP A 73 35.34 17.57 -4.79
N THR A 74 35.88 16.81 -3.84
CA THR A 74 36.30 15.41 -4.03
C THR A 74 35.24 14.43 -3.51
N GLU A 75 34.06 14.93 -3.13
CA GLU A 75 32.95 14.13 -2.61
C GLU A 75 31.68 14.46 -3.40
N ILE A 76 31.02 13.44 -3.91
CA ILE A 76 29.69 13.54 -4.51
C ILE A 76 28.62 13.12 -3.52
N GLN A 77 27.45 13.75 -3.58
CA GLN A 77 26.25 13.28 -2.88
C GLN A 77 25.10 13.14 -3.87
N VAL A 78 24.52 11.93 -3.93
CA VAL A 78 23.44 11.58 -4.88
C VAL A 78 22.14 11.27 -4.13
N VAL A 79 21.02 11.30 -4.85
CA VAL A 79 19.71 10.94 -4.29
C VAL A 79 19.61 9.43 -4.02
N ASP A 80 20.09 8.59 -4.94
CA ASP A 80 20.03 7.13 -4.81
C ASP A 80 21.42 6.54 -4.56
N VAL A 81 21.63 5.91 -3.41
CA VAL A 81 22.91 5.27 -3.04
C VAL A 81 23.32 4.15 -3.99
N ASP A 82 22.35 3.48 -4.61
CA ASP A 82 22.56 2.33 -5.49
C ASP A 82 23.53 2.63 -6.65
N ILE A 83 23.60 3.88 -7.12
CA ILE A 83 24.53 4.25 -8.20
C ILE A 83 25.99 4.27 -7.74
N LEU A 84 26.23 4.43 -6.44
CA LEU A 84 27.57 4.53 -5.87
C LEU A 84 28.17 3.15 -5.68
N VAL A 85 29.00 2.75 -6.63
CA VAL A 85 29.81 1.54 -6.53
C VAL A 85 31.27 1.92 -6.62
N LYS A 86 32.07 1.30 -5.76
CA LYS A 86 33.52 1.49 -5.76
C LYS A 86 34.09 1.17 -7.14
N ASP A 87 35.00 2.02 -7.63
CA ASP A 87 35.63 1.92 -8.95
C ASP A 87 34.67 2.06 -10.14
N ALA A 88 33.41 2.49 -9.90
CA ALA A 88 32.48 2.80 -10.97
C ALA A 88 32.77 4.17 -11.59
N LEU A 89 32.52 4.26 -12.90
CA LEU A 89 32.53 5.51 -13.65
C LEU A 89 31.12 6.10 -13.67
N LEU A 90 30.99 7.37 -13.34
CA LEU A 90 29.75 8.12 -13.43
C LEU A 90 29.88 9.23 -14.48
N SER A 91 28.90 9.35 -15.35
CA SER A 91 28.72 10.50 -16.24
C SER A 91 27.85 11.55 -15.55
N ILE A 92 28.32 12.80 -15.54
CA ILE A 92 27.62 13.97 -15.00
C ILE A 92 27.71 15.10 -16.04
N GLY A 93 26.67 15.26 -16.84
CA GLY A 93 26.72 16.15 -18.01
C GLY A 93 27.78 15.65 -19.00
N ASP A 94 28.78 16.49 -19.28
CA ASP A 94 29.90 16.15 -20.17
C ASP A 94 31.15 15.65 -19.42
N GLU A 95 31.11 15.57 -18.08
CA GLU A 95 32.22 15.12 -17.24
C GLU A 95 32.06 13.66 -16.83
N ILE A 96 33.15 12.90 -16.88
CA ILE A 96 33.22 11.55 -16.29
C ILE A 96 33.98 11.64 -14.97
N VAL A 97 33.37 11.12 -13.91
CA VAL A 97 33.98 11.02 -12.58
C VAL A 97 34.15 9.56 -12.17
N LYS A 98 35.28 9.24 -11.54
CA LYS A 98 35.54 7.89 -11.02
C LYS A 98 35.30 7.85 -9.52
N ILE A 99 34.55 6.86 -9.03
CA ILE A 99 34.36 6.64 -7.60
C ILE A 99 35.57 5.91 -7.03
N THR A 100 36.21 6.49 -6.01
CA THR A 100 37.36 5.87 -5.32
C THR A 100 36.92 5.14 -4.05
N ASN A 101 35.94 5.68 -3.33
CA ASN A 101 35.42 5.07 -2.11
C ASN A 101 33.95 5.44 -1.90
N VAL A 102 33.15 4.50 -1.38
CA VAL A 102 31.74 4.74 -1.06
C VAL A 102 31.61 4.99 0.45
N LYS A 103 30.94 6.08 0.82
CA LYS A 103 30.68 6.49 2.21
C LYS A 103 29.21 6.27 2.58
N THR A 104 28.88 6.46 3.86
CA THR A 104 27.50 6.53 4.34
C THR A 104 26.79 7.81 3.86
N ASP A 105 25.47 7.89 4.00
CA ASP A 105 24.64 9.05 3.64
C ASP A 105 24.61 9.44 2.14
N ASN A 106 24.66 8.43 1.26
CA ASN A 106 24.64 8.55 -0.20
C ASN A 106 25.82 9.40 -0.73
N LYS A 107 26.98 9.27 -0.10
CA LYS A 107 28.21 9.98 -0.46
C LYS A 107 29.26 9.04 -1.03
N ALA A 108 30.08 9.55 -1.93
CA ALA A 108 31.26 8.84 -2.40
C ALA A 108 32.42 9.81 -2.66
N ASP A 109 33.64 9.35 -2.41
CA ASP A 109 34.84 10.05 -2.86
C ASP A 109 34.98 9.86 -4.38
N ILE A 110 35.27 10.94 -5.07
CA ILE A 110 35.36 10.98 -6.53
C ILE A 110 36.69 11.57 -7.01
N THR A 111 37.13 11.08 -8.17
CA THR A 111 38.16 11.72 -9.00
C THR A 111 37.46 12.38 -10.19
N ARG A 112 37.56 13.71 -10.27
CA ARG A 112 36.95 14.54 -11.32
C ARG A 112 37.79 14.56 -12.59
N GLY A 113 37.16 14.86 -13.73
CA GLY A 113 37.84 14.95 -15.03
C GLY A 113 38.58 13.66 -15.42
N TYR A 114 37.96 12.51 -15.17
CA TYR A 114 38.56 11.21 -15.46
C TYR A 114 38.34 10.81 -16.93
N ALA A 115 39.12 9.84 -17.42
CA ALA A 115 39.02 9.29 -18.78
C ALA A 115 39.12 10.35 -19.91
N GLY A 116 39.95 11.39 -19.72
CA GLY A 116 40.17 12.44 -20.73
C GLY A 116 39.09 13.52 -20.77
N THR A 117 38.11 13.49 -19.86
CA THR A 117 37.15 14.58 -19.69
C THR A 117 37.76 15.72 -18.87
N THR A 118 37.30 16.95 -19.11
CA THR A 118 37.78 18.10 -18.32
C THR A 118 36.81 18.33 -17.17
N ALA A 119 37.33 18.49 -15.95
CA ALA A 119 36.48 18.81 -14.80
C ALA A 119 35.72 20.12 -15.09
N ALA A 120 34.39 20.12 -14.91
CA ALA A 120 33.59 21.31 -15.14
C ALA A 120 34.13 22.47 -14.29
N THR A 121 34.35 23.62 -14.95
CA THR A 121 34.92 24.85 -14.39
C THR A 121 33.93 25.65 -13.54
N GLY A 122 32.66 25.26 -13.52
CA GLY A 122 31.61 25.81 -12.65
C GLY A 122 31.04 24.76 -11.70
N SER A 123 30.27 25.20 -10.70
CA SER A 123 29.55 24.28 -9.83
C SER A 123 28.45 23.55 -10.62
N ILE A 124 28.39 22.23 -10.51
CA ILE A 124 27.31 21.43 -11.07
C ILE A 124 26.10 21.54 -10.13
N ALA A 125 24.96 21.94 -10.67
CA ALA A 125 23.76 22.22 -9.89
C ALA A 125 23.14 20.96 -9.25
N ILE A 126 22.37 21.17 -8.19
CA ILE A 126 21.49 20.12 -7.63
C ILE A 126 20.52 19.66 -8.72
N GLY A 127 20.25 18.36 -8.78
CA GLY A 127 19.32 17.77 -9.74
C GLY A 127 19.93 17.41 -11.09
N THR A 128 21.22 17.70 -11.35
CA THR A 128 21.90 17.22 -12.56
C THR A 128 21.91 15.69 -12.59
N LEU A 129 21.61 15.13 -13.78
CA LEU A 129 21.58 13.69 -14.01
C LEU A 129 22.97 13.08 -13.83
N VAL A 130 23.01 11.97 -13.10
CA VAL A 130 24.20 11.15 -12.87
C VAL A 130 23.90 9.75 -13.40
N GLN A 131 24.74 9.24 -14.29
CA GLN A 131 24.55 7.93 -14.91
C GLN A 131 25.78 7.05 -14.66
N SER A 132 25.56 5.83 -14.17
CA SER A 132 26.64 4.86 -14.00
C SER A 132 26.98 4.21 -15.34
N LEU A 133 28.23 4.37 -15.79
CA LEU A 133 28.76 3.76 -17.00
C LEU A 133 29.32 2.35 -16.77
N GLY A 134 29.30 1.87 -15.53
CA GLY A 134 29.83 0.56 -15.14
C GLY A 134 31.13 0.67 -14.35
N ILE A 135 31.68 -0.48 -13.99
CA ILE A 135 32.95 -0.58 -13.26
C ILE A 135 34.09 -0.64 -14.27
N GLU A 136 35.13 0.15 -14.05
CA GLU A 136 36.34 0.08 -14.87
C GLU A 136 37.04 -1.27 -14.64
N MET A 137 37.38 -1.96 -15.73
CA MET A 137 38.07 -3.24 -15.69
C MET A 137 39.27 -3.22 -16.62
N GLU A 138 40.37 -3.79 -16.15
CA GLU A 138 41.56 -4.05 -16.97
C GLU A 138 41.30 -5.25 -17.89
N GLU A 139 41.76 -5.16 -19.13
CA GLU A 139 41.64 -6.25 -20.10
C GLU A 139 42.42 -7.48 -19.60
N GLY A 140 41.71 -8.61 -19.39
CA GLY A 140 42.29 -9.83 -18.81
C GLY A 140 42.42 -9.82 -17.28
N GLY A 141 41.92 -8.79 -16.60
CA GLY A 141 41.96 -8.66 -15.14
C GLY A 141 40.92 -9.53 -14.39
N GLU A 142 41.05 -9.57 -13.06
CA GLU A 142 40.12 -10.28 -12.20
C GLU A 142 38.71 -9.65 -12.18
N LEU A 143 37.68 -10.51 -12.14
CA LEU A 143 36.29 -10.09 -12.03
C LEU A 143 36.06 -9.35 -10.71
N LYS A 144 35.44 -8.16 -10.79
CA LYS A 144 35.05 -7.39 -9.61
C LYS A 144 33.81 -7.98 -8.95
N ALA A 145 33.63 -7.73 -7.65
CA ALA A 145 32.51 -8.23 -6.87
C ALA A 145 31.17 -7.77 -7.46
N SER A 146 30.16 -8.66 -7.39
CA SER A 146 28.80 -8.37 -7.85
C SER A 146 28.19 -7.21 -7.07
N THR A 147 27.46 -6.35 -7.79
CA THR A 147 26.82 -5.15 -7.22
C THR A 147 25.31 -5.34 -7.05
N VAL A 148 24.82 -6.57 -6.94
CA VAL A 148 23.38 -6.85 -6.83
C VAL A 148 22.82 -6.19 -5.56
N ARG A 149 21.66 -5.55 -5.70
CA ARG A 149 20.94 -4.99 -4.56
C ARG A 149 20.43 -6.12 -3.69
N LEU A 150 20.80 -6.12 -2.42
CA LEU A 150 20.37 -7.15 -1.48
C LEU A 150 18.86 -7.02 -1.20
N PRO A 151 18.16 -8.14 -0.96
CA PRO A 151 16.75 -8.12 -0.63
C PRO A 151 16.48 -7.38 0.68
N VAL A 152 15.31 -6.75 0.79
CA VAL A 152 14.89 -6.04 2.01
C VAL A 152 13.86 -6.87 2.75
N HIS A 153 14.13 -7.13 4.03
CA HIS A 153 13.20 -7.80 4.94
C HIS A 153 12.23 -6.78 5.53
N ILE A 154 10.94 -6.98 5.26
CA ILE A 154 9.86 -6.15 5.79
C ILE A 154 9.06 -6.99 6.78
N THR A 155 8.73 -6.41 7.93
CA THR A 155 8.03 -7.11 9.01
C THR A 155 6.78 -6.36 9.45
N ASN A 156 5.68 -7.08 9.65
CA ASN A 156 4.46 -6.56 10.25
C ASN A 156 3.95 -7.51 11.33
N ASN A 157 3.16 -6.98 12.25
CA ASN A 157 2.60 -7.77 13.34
C ASN A 157 1.13 -8.06 13.09
N THR A 158 0.68 -9.19 13.58
CA THR A 158 -0.74 -9.51 13.66
C THR A 158 -1.41 -8.69 14.75
N GLY A 159 -2.59 -8.17 14.42
CA GLY A 159 -3.45 -7.43 15.33
C GLY A 159 -4.71 -8.23 15.64
N ILE A 160 -5.14 -8.13 16.89
CA ILE A 160 -6.38 -8.75 17.34
C ILE A 160 -7.55 -7.82 16.96
N ILE A 161 -8.63 -8.42 16.49
CA ILE A 161 -9.93 -7.76 16.32
C ILE A 161 -10.95 -8.45 17.21
N TYR A 162 -11.77 -7.66 17.89
CA TYR A 162 -12.79 -8.15 18.81
C TYR A 162 -13.97 -7.17 18.82
N GLU A 163 -15.15 -7.68 18.55
CA GLU A 163 -16.41 -6.94 18.57
C GLU A 163 -17.49 -7.79 19.25
N GLN A 164 -18.42 -7.16 19.95
CA GLN A 164 -19.50 -7.88 20.64
C GLN A 164 -20.87 -7.29 20.31
N TYR A 165 -21.89 -8.14 20.24
CA TYR A 165 -23.28 -7.73 20.15
C TYR A 165 -24.17 -8.62 21.02
N LYS A 166 -25.33 -8.10 21.42
CA LYS A 166 -26.23 -8.75 22.36
C LYS A 166 -27.64 -8.79 21.80
N VAL A 167 -28.28 -9.95 21.89
CA VAL A 167 -29.68 -10.15 21.47
C VAL A 167 -30.49 -10.57 22.68
N THR A 168 -31.41 -9.70 23.12
CA THR A 168 -32.29 -10.00 24.26
C THR A 168 -33.36 -11.02 23.89
N GLU A 169 -33.81 -11.83 24.85
CA GLU A 169 -34.87 -12.83 24.59
C GLU A 169 -36.16 -12.19 24.09
N THR A 170 -36.53 -11.01 24.62
CA THR A 170 -37.70 -10.25 24.13
C THR A 170 -37.54 -9.85 22.67
N ALA A 171 -36.34 -9.42 22.26
CA ALA A 171 -36.08 -9.02 20.88
C ALA A 171 -36.18 -10.19 19.90
N LYS A 172 -35.82 -11.42 20.31
CA LYS A 172 -35.98 -12.61 19.45
C LYS A 172 -37.43 -12.93 19.09
N HIS A 173 -38.37 -12.53 19.94
CA HIS A 173 -39.81 -12.75 19.75
C HIS A 173 -40.50 -11.58 19.04
N LEU A 174 -39.78 -10.49 18.77
CA LEU A 174 -40.27 -9.37 17.98
C LEU A 174 -39.94 -9.60 16.51
N ASN A 175 -40.95 -9.52 15.64
CA ASN A 175 -40.74 -9.60 14.20
C ASN A 175 -40.26 -8.24 13.68
N PRO A 176 -39.03 -8.13 13.14
CA PRO A 176 -38.55 -6.88 12.56
C PRO A 176 -39.39 -6.54 11.33
N HIS A 177 -40.06 -5.38 11.36
CA HIS A 177 -40.90 -4.90 10.25
C HIS A 177 -40.05 -4.67 8.98
N GLY A 178 -40.51 -5.19 7.84
CA GLY A 178 -39.98 -4.84 6.51
C GLY A 178 -38.71 -5.57 6.05
N GLN A 179 -38.21 -6.56 6.80
CA GLN A 179 -37.05 -7.36 6.41
C GLN A 179 -37.48 -8.83 6.25
N GLY A 180 -37.73 -9.23 5.01
CA GLY A 180 -38.39 -10.50 4.67
C GLY A 180 -37.71 -11.74 5.25
N GLY A 181 -38.24 -12.26 6.36
CA GLY A 181 -37.91 -13.58 6.89
C GLY A 181 -36.60 -13.70 7.68
N LEU A 182 -35.86 -12.60 7.89
CA LEU A 182 -34.63 -12.61 8.70
C LEU A 182 -34.97 -12.50 10.20
N SER A 183 -34.30 -13.32 11.01
CA SER A 183 -34.38 -13.24 12.47
C SER A 183 -33.67 -11.98 12.98
N VAL A 184 -34.09 -11.48 14.15
CA VAL A 184 -33.43 -10.32 14.80
C VAL A 184 -31.94 -10.58 15.06
N ARG A 185 -31.55 -11.83 15.28
CA ARG A 185 -30.14 -12.22 15.40
C ARG A 185 -29.38 -11.96 14.10
N GLU A 186 -29.90 -12.42 12.97
CA GLU A 186 -29.22 -12.26 11.68
C GLU A 186 -29.08 -10.79 11.29
N LEU A 187 -30.09 -9.97 11.62
CA LEU A 187 -30.03 -8.53 11.40
C LEU A 187 -28.92 -7.85 12.22
N GLU A 188 -28.84 -8.14 13.52
CA GLU A 188 -27.80 -7.56 14.38
C GLU A 188 -26.40 -8.09 14.01
N SER A 189 -26.29 -9.37 13.62
CA SER A 189 -25.06 -9.96 13.10
C SER A 189 -24.59 -9.28 11.81
N GLN A 190 -25.48 -9.00 10.85
CA GLN A 190 -25.14 -8.30 9.61
C GLN A 190 -24.65 -6.86 9.87
N LYS A 191 -25.35 -6.10 10.73
CA LYS A 191 -24.90 -4.75 11.12
C LYS A 191 -23.51 -4.78 11.75
N LYS A 192 -23.23 -5.78 12.58
CA LYS A 192 -21.93 -5.90 13.24
C LYS A 192 -20.83 -6.35 12.30
N LYS A 193 -21.14 -7.15 11.27
CA LYS A 193 -20.23 -7.49 10.17
C LYS A 193 -19.90 -6.26 9.30
N ASP A 194 -20.88 -5.40 9.02
CA ASP A 194 -20.66 -4.11 8.33
C ASP A 194 -19.70 -3.21 9.13
N GLU A 195 -19.92 -3.09 10.44
CA GLU A 195 -19.06 -2.33 11.35
C GLU A 195 -17.64 -2.92 11.40
N LEU A 196 -17.53 -4.25 11.50
CA LEU A 196 -16.26 -4.98 11.51
C LEU A 196 -15.45 -4.66 10.25
N LEU A 197 -16.06 -4.68 9.07
CA LEU A 197 -15.39 -4.35 7.82
C LEU A 197 -14.89 -2.91 7.78
N GLY A 198 -15.68 -1.97 8.31
CA GLY A 198 -15.26 -0.57 8.46
C GLY A 198 -14.02 -0.44 9.36
N ILE A 199 -13.99 -1.18 10.46
CA ILE A 199 -12.82 -1.23 11.36
C ILE A 199 -11.63 -1.89 10.66
N MET A 200 -11.85 -2.96 9.90
CA MET A 200 -10.80 -3.65 9.15
C MET A 200 -10.18 -2.75 8.09
N GLU A 201 -10.98 -1.98 7.35
CA GLU A 201 -10.47 -1.02 6.36
C GLU A 201 -9.70 0.12 7.03
N ASN A 202 -10.20 0.65 8.15
CA ASN A 202 -9.46 1.65 8.93
C ASN A 202 -8.14 1.09 9.46
N LYS A 203 -8.10 -0.16 9.94
CA LYS A 203 -6.84 -0.82 10.34
C LYS A 203 -5.92 -1.04 9.14
N PHE A 204 -6.47 -1.39 7.97
CA PHE A 204 -5.69 -1.57 6.74
C PHE A 204 -5.04 -0.26 6.29
N LEU A 205 -5.75 0.85 6.25
CA LEU A 205 -5.22 2.12 5.75
C LEU A 205 -4.44 2.90 6.82
N ASN A 206 -5.02 3.02 8.02
CA ASN A 206 -4.58 3.92 9.09
C ASN A 206 -3.85 3.21 10.25
N GLY A 207 -3.75 1.88 10.22
CA GLY A 207 -3.12 1.11 11.30
C GLY A 207 -1.68 1.54 11.58
N VAL A 208 -1.29 1.50 12.85
CA VAL A 208 0.08 1.75 13.31
C VAL A 208 0.62 0.49 13.95
N LYS A 209 1.84 0.10 13.57
CA LYS A 209 2.52 -1.04 14.16
C LYS A 209 2.79 -0.74 15.63
N PHE A 210 2.19 -1.52 16.53
CA PHE A 210 2.35 -1.34 17.96
C PHE A 210 2.46 -2.69 18.67
N THR A 211 3.40 -2.77 19.61
CA THR A 211 3.59 -3.92 20.50
C THR A 211 3.90 -3.43 21.90
N SER A 212 3.05 -3.75 22.87
CA SER A 212 3.29 -3.50 24.28
C SER A 212 2.80 -4.68 25.11
N GLY A 213 3.72 -5.54 25.53
CA GLY A 213 3.39 -6.82 26.17
C GLY A 213 2.48 -7.66 25.26
N ASN A 214 1.26 -7.92 25.74
CA ASN A 214 0.25 -8.72 25.02
C ASN A 214 -0.59 -7.89 24.03
N LEU A 215 -0.48 -6.56 24.04
CA LEU A 215 -1.21 -5.67 23.12
C LEU A 215 -0.44 -5.57 21.81
N ARG A 216 -1.07 -6.00 20.71
CA ARG A 216 -0.50 -5.98 19.37
C ARG A 216 -1.48 -5.38 18.37
N MET A 217 -0.98 -4.46 17.54
CA MET A 217 -1.70 -3.89 16.41
C MET A 217 -0.84 -3.98 15.15
N SER A 218 -1.51 -4.34 14.05
CA SER A 218 -0.90 -4.39 12.72
C SER A 218 -0.64 -2.98 12.18
N GLY A 219 0.51 -2.80 11.55
CA GLY A 219 0.76 -1.65 10.68
C GLY A 219 -0.18 -1.67 9.47
N GLY A 220 -0.73 -0.51 9.15
CA GLY A 220 -1.50 -0.26 7.94
C GLY A 220 -0.62 0.26 6.81
N VAL A 221 -1.24 0.46 5.64
CA VAL A 221 -0.63 0.95 4.39
C VAL A 221 0.18 2.21 4.64
N LYS A 222 -0.38 3.21 5.34
CA LYS A 222 0.33 4.47 5.60
C LYS A 222 1.60 4.31 6.42
N ALA A 223 1.55 3.51 7.48
CA ALA A 223 2.71 3.26 8.33
C ALA A 223 3.80 2.54 7.54
N LEU A 224 3.42 1.52 6.76
CA LEU A 224 4.34 0.76 5.92
C LEU A 224 4.95 1.61 4.78
N ILE A 225 4.16 2.47 4.14
CA ILE A 225 4.65 3.41 3.12
C ILE A 225 5.58 4.46 3.75
N LYS A 226 5.29 4.93 4.96
CA LYS A 226 6.17 5.87 5.66
C LYS A 226 7.55 5.26 5.98
N GLU A 227 7.60 3.96 6.28
CA GLU A 227 8.83 3.25 6.61
C GLU A 227 9.62 2.81 5.36
N HIS A 228 8.93 2.36 4.30
CA HIS A 228 9.57 1.69 3.17
C HIS A 228 9.23 2.27 1.79
N GLY A 229 8.22 3.13 1.69
CA GLY A 229 7.64 3.66 0.44
C GLY A 229 8.01 5.10 0.10
N ILE A 230 7.18 5.73 -0.72
CA ILE A 230 7.33 7.13 -1.13
C ILE A 230 6.26 7.98 -0.43
N VAL A 231 6.69 9.03 0.27
CA VAL A 231 5.78 10.01 0.88
C VAL A 231 5.98 11.36 0.19
N ILE A 232 4.90 11.92 -0.36
CA ILE A 232 4.91 13.21 -1.05
C ILE A 232 4.02 14.19 -0.29
N ASP A 233 4.53 15.40 -0.05
CA ASP A 233 3.73 16.50 0.49
C ASP A 233 3.19 17.34 -0.66
N ALA A 234 1.87 17.46 -0.76
CA ALA A 234 1.21 18.29 -1.75
C ALA A 234 1.27 19.79 -1.41
N ASN A 235 1.78 20.19 -0.23
CA ASN A 235 1.97 21.59 0.18
C ASN A 235 0.69 22.44 0.04
N ASN A 236 -0.48 21.89 0.39
CA ASN A 236 -1.79 22.53 0.24
C ASN A 236 -2.12 22.92 -1.22
N GLN A 237 -1.61 22.18 -2.20
CA GLN A 237 -2.06 22.28 -3.58
C GLN A 237 -3.34 21.46 -3.79
N PRO A 238 -4.29 21.93 -4.62
CA PRO A 238 -5.45 21.14 -4.99
C PRO A 238 -5.04 19.92 -5.82
N PHE A 239 -5.89 18.90 -5.83
CA PHE A 239 -5.71 17.77 -6.75
C PHE A 239 -5.72 18.26 -8.20
N SER A 240 -4.69 17.88 -8.96
CA SER A 240 -4.49 18.22 -10.37
C SER A 240 -3.79 17.09 -11.10
N LEU A 241 -3.91 17.04 -12.43
CA LEU A 241 -3.18 16.07 -13.25
C LEU A 241 -1.66 16.25 -13.11
N ASP A 242 -1.17 17.48 -12.96
CA ASP A 242 0.24 17.76 -12.70
C ASP A 242 0.75 17.17 -11.37
N LEU A 243 -0.09 17.18 -10.32
CA LEU A 243 0.25 16.53 -9.06
C LEU A 243 0.31 15.00 -9.24
N LEU A 244 -0.62 14.43 -9.99
CA LEU A 244 -0.63 13.00 -10.29
C LEU A 244 0.57 12.59 -11.15
N ASP A 245 0.95 13.37 -12.17
CA ASP A 245 2.15 13.10 -12.98
C ASP A 245 3.44 13.19 -12.16
N LYS A 246 3.53 14.10 -11.18
CA LYS A 246 4.66 14.13 -10.22
C LYS A 246 4.73 12.86 -9.38
N VAL A 247 3.59 12.37 -8.92
CA VAL A 247 3.48 11.13 -8.13
C VAL A 247 3.89 9.92 -8.97
N VAL A 248 3.36 9.81 -10.19
CA VAL A 248 3.72 8.79 -11.17
C VAL A 248 5.20 8.84 -11.52
N LYS A 249 5.74 10.04 -11.74
CA LYS A 249 7.17 10.24 -11.99
C LYS A 249 8.02 9.72 -10.82
N ALA A 250 7.59 9.92 -9.58
CA ALA A 250 8.33 9.39 -8.42
C ALA A 250 8.42 7.85 -8.43
N ILE A 251 7.37 7.16 -8.89
CA ILE A 251 7.38 5.70 -9.07
C ILE A 251 8.31 5.29 -10.21
N VAL A 252 8.20 5.97 -11.36
CA VAL A 252 9.06 5.68 -12.53
C VAL A 252 10.53 5.93 -12.20
N ASP A 253 10.82 7.03 -11.52
CA ASP A 253 12.17 7.36 -11.08
C ASP A 253 12.70 6.34 -10.06
N LYS A 254 11.85 5.66 -9.28
CA LYS A 254 12.25 4.52 -8.43
C LYS A 254 12.65 3.28 -9.22
N GLY A 255 12.16 3.10 -10.44
CA GLY A 255 12.53 2.01 -11.35
C GLY A 255 11.61 0.79 -11.29
N ASN A 256 12.16 -0.38 -11.61
CA ASN A 256 11.42 -1.64 -11.66
C ASN A 256 11.36 -2.35 -10.30
N PRO A 257 10.28 -3.10 -10.00
CA PRO A 257 9.12 -3.40 -10.86
C PRO A 257 8.04 -2.30 -10.96
N GLY A 258 8.12 -1.22 -10.18
CA GLY A 258 7.04 -0.22 -10.11
C GLY A 258 6.69 0.43 -11.45
N ALA A 259 7.68 0.79 -12.26
CA ALA A 259 7.47 1.37 -13.59
C ALA A 259 6.77 0.40 -14.56
N ALA A 260 7.08 -0.90 -14.48
CA ALA A 260 6.45 -1.93 -15.30
C ALA A 260 4.98 -2.14 -14.92
N ASP A 261 4.70 -2.23 -13.61
CA ASP A 261 3.34 -2.38 -13.08
C ASP A 261 2.44 -1.18 -13.41
N LEU A 262 3.01 0.03 -13.46
CA LEU A 262 2.28 1.23 -13.85
C LEU A 262 1.89 1.20 -15.33
N LYS A 263 2.80 0.79 -16.21
CA LYS A 263 2.50 0.58 -17.64
C LYS A 263 1.46 -0.51 -17.86
N ALA A 264 1.45 -1.53 -17.00
CA ALA A 264 0.47 -2.62 -17.04
C ALA A 264 -0.90 -2.25 -16.47
N GLY A 265 -1.07 -1.05 -15.89
CA GLY A 265 -2.36 -0.59 -15.36
C GLY A 265 -2.76 -1.22 -14.03
N PHE A 266 -1.80 -1.76 -13.25
CA PHE A 266 -2.11 -2.42 -11.98
C PHE A 266 -2.24 -1.48 -10.79
N TYR A 267 -1.94 -0.19 -10.96
CA TYR A 267 -2.06 0.79 -9.88
C TYR A 267 -3.48 1.34 -9.75
N SER A 268 -3.93 1.40 -8.51
CA SER A 268 -5.20 1.99 -8.12
C SER A 268 -4.96 3.26 -7.31
N LEU A 269 -5.58 4.35 -7.74
CA LEU A 269 -5.63 5.62 -7.05
C LEU A 269 -6.75 5.58 -6.00
N CYS A 270 -6.39 5.27 -4.76
CA CYS A 270 -7.29 5.24 -3.62
C CYS A 270 -7.54 6.65 -3.10
N VAL A 271 -8.78 7.14 -3.22
CA VAL A 271 -9.14 8.53 -2.91
C VAL A 271 -10.35 8.65 -1.98
N PRO A 272 -10.34 9.61 -1.03
CA PRO A 272 -11.52 9.98 -0.27
C PRO A 272 -12.57 10.62 -1.18
N TYR A 273 -13.82 10.68 -0.70
CA TYR A 273 -14.95 11.19 -1.46
C TYR A 273 -14.76 12.65 -1.93
N THR A 274 -14.10 13.50 -1.13
CA THR A 274 -13.82 14.90 -1.45
C THR A 274 -12.92 15.05 -2.68
N ILE A 275 -11.84 14.27 -2.75
CA ILE A 275 -10.91 14.25 -3.89
C ILE A 275 -11.57 13.58 -5.10
N LEU A 276 -12.35 12.51 -4.90
CA LEU A 276 -13.13 11.88 -5.97
C LEU A 276 -14.09 12.88 -6.64
N ARG A 277 -14.75 13.74 -5.85
CA ARG A 277 -15.59 14.83 -6.37
C ARG A 277 -14.78 15.80 -7.22
N SER A 278 -13.58 16.16 -6.79
CA SER A 278 -12.68 17.04 -7.55
C SER A 278 -12.21 16.39 -8.85
N ILE A 279 -11.87 15.10 -8.83
CA ILE A 279 -11.52 14.32 -10.03
C ILE A 279 -12.66 14.36 -11.05
N ASN A 280 -13.89 14.06 -10.63
CA ASN A 280 -15.05 14.10 -11.53
C ASN A 280 -15.34 15.50 -12.12
N LYS A 281 -14.83 16.58 -11.51
CA LYS A 281 -14.95 17.95 -12.04
C LYS A 281 -13.89 18.28 -13.10
N LEU A 282 -12.76 17.58 -13.16
CA LEU A 282 -11.63 17.91 -14.06
C LEU A 282 -11.97 17.87 -15.56
N ASN A 283 -13.02 17.15 -15.96
CA ASN A 283 -13.44 17.02 -17.36
C ASN A 283 -14.67 17.85 -17.74
N LYS A 284 -15.17 18.72 -16.86
CA LYS A 284 -16.38 19.50 -17.17
C LYS A 284 -16.13 20.56 -18.28
N ASP A 285 -14.87 20.92 -18.55
CA ASP A 285 -14.51 21.93 -19.54
C ASP A 285 -14.32 21.38 -20.98
N THR A 286 -14.24 20.05 -21.18
CA THR A 286 -13.95 19.43 -22.49
C THR A 286 -15.06 18.51 -23.03
N VAL A 287 -16.12 18.26 -22.28
CA VAL A 287 -17.20 17.34 -22.70
C VAL A 287 -18.38 18.14 -23.28
N ARG A 288 -18.54 18.10 -24.61
CA ARG A 288 -19.86 18.33 -25.22
C ARG A 288 -20.77 17.18 -24.81
N THR A 289 -21.66 17.42 -23.85
CA THR A 289 -22.70 16.46 -23.46
C THR A 289 -23.83 16.48 -24.49
N ASP A 290 -23.88 15.48 -25.37
CA ASP A 290 -25.14 15.12 -26.03
C ASP A 290 -26.03 14.45 -24.98
N ILE A 291 -27.09 15.16 -24.61
CA ILE A 291 -28.08 14.72 -23.63
C ILE A 291 -29.00 13.71 -24.32
N THR A 292 -28.71 12.43 -24.16
CA THR A 292 -29.68 11.37 -24.42
C THR A 292 -29.72 10.42 -23.22
N GLU A 293 -30.91 10.31 -22.62
CA GLU A 293 -31.35 9.38 -21.56
C GLU A 293 -30.79 9.54 -20.12
N LYS A 294 -31.56 10.28 -19.29
CA LYS A 294 -31.76 10.15 -17.83
C LYS A 294 -30.57 10.02 -16.86
N ILE A 295 -29.32 10.24 -17.28
CA ILE A 295 -28.16 10.36 -16.39
C ILE A 295 -27.41 11.64 -16.74
N THR A 296 -27.32 12.58 -15.80
CA THR A 296 -26.52 13.80 -15.95
C THR A 296 -25.27 13.67 -15.08
N GLY A 297 -24.14 13.33 -15.69
CA GLY A 297 -22.84 13.30 -15.03
C GLY A 297 -21.83 12.37 -15.71
N THR A 298 -20.54 12.66 -15.53
CA THR A 298 -19.43 11.79 -15.92
C THR A 298 -18.76 11.23 -14.66
N LYS A 299 -18.51 9.91 -14.61
CA LYS A 299 -17.72 9.26 -13.57
C LYS A 299 -16.39 8.86 -14.20
N ILE A 300 -15.28 9.29 -13.60
CA ILE A 300 -13.95 8.90 -14.05
C ILE A 300 -13.55 7.63 -13.31
N GLU A 301 -13.42 6.52 -14.02
CA GLU A 301 -12.98 5.23 -13.47
C GLU A 301 -11.49 4.98 -13.71
N GLU A 302 -10.91 5.60 -14.74
CA GLU A 302 -9.50 5.48 -15.08
C GLU A 302 -8.94 6.84 -15.50
N ILE A 303 -7.70 7.10 -15.10
CA ILE A 303 -6.93 8.29 -15.51
C ILE A 303 -5.70 7.80 -16.27
N VAL A 304 -5.56 8.26 -17.51
CA VAL A 304 -4.36 8.00 -18.32
C VAL A 304 -3.32 9.06 -17.96
N THR A 305 -2.17 8.60 -17.49
CA THR A 305 -1.00 9.44 -17.19
C THR A 305 0.07 9.24 -18.24
N THR A 306 1.11 10.07 -18.21
CA THR A 306 2.26 9.98 -19.13
C THR A 306 2.97 8.62 -19.11
N SER A 307 2.82 7.83 -18.04
CA SER A 307 3.56 6.58 -17.83
C SER A 307 2.67 5.33 -17.67
N GLY A 308 1.35 5.46 -17.82
CA GLY A 308 0.41 4.35 -17.69
C GLY A 308 -0.99 4.78 -17.27
N THR A 309 -1.89 3.81 -17.11
CA THR A 309 -3.27 4.03 -16.65
C THR A 309 -3.37 3.74 -15.16
N VAL A 310 -4.10 4.58 -14.43
CA VAL A 310 -4.42 4.35 -13.01
C VAL A 310 -5.93 4.28 -12.82
N SER A 311 -6.43 3.24 -12.16
CA SER A 311 -7.85 3.09 -11.87
C SER A 311 -8.22 3.86 -10.61
N VAL A 312 -9.29 4.66 -10.65
CA VAL A 312 -9.75 5.45 -9.50
C VAL A 312 -10.59 4.55 -8.58
N PHE A 313 -10.15 4.43 -7.33
CA PHE A 313 -10.78 3.57 -6.34
C PHE A 313 -11.26 4.41 -5.14
N PRO A 314 -12.55 4.36 -4.77
CA PRO A 314 -13.03 5.08 -3.60
C PRO A 314 -12.48 4.45 -2.32
N ALA A 315 -12.00 5.26 -1.40
CA ALA A 315 -11.53 4.85 -0.08
C ALA A 315 -12.01 5.87 0.95
N THR A 316 -13.23 5.68 1.45
CA THR A 316 -13.91 6.58 2.40
C THR A 316 -13.22 6.63 3.77
N SER A 317 -12.43 5.60 4.10
CA SER A 317 -11.66 5.51 5.34
C SER A 317 -10.34 6.31 5.32
N LEU A 318 -10.00 6.97 4.21
CA LEU A 318 -8.88 7.94 4.14
C LEU A 318 -9.31 9.32 4.65
N ALA A 319 -8.36 10.09 5.18
CA ALA A 319 -8.61 11.48 5.49
C ALA A 319 -8.81 12.29 4.20
N GLU A 320 -9.60 13.36 4.28
CA GLU A 320 -10.05 14.11 3.10
C GLU A 320 -8.92 14.84 2.35
N ASN A 321 -7.76 15.04 2.99
CA ASN A 321 -6.62 15.81 2.49
C ASN A 321 -5.46 14.93 1.99
N GLU A 322 -5.73 13.67 1.67
CA GLU A 322 -4.69 12.72 1.25
C GLU A 322 -5.24 11.71 0.25
N PHE A 323 -4.33 11.09 -0.49
CA PHE A 323 -4.64 9.95 -1.35
C PHE A 323 -3.46 8.99 -1.41
N ILE A 324 -3.74 7.76 -1.80
CA ILE A 324 -2.74 6.70 -1.93
C ILE A 324 -2.76 6.19 -3.36
N LEU A 325 -1.59 6.09 -3.99
CA LEU A 325 -1.43 5.37 -5.24
C LEU A 325 -0.79 4.03 -4.92
N MET A 326 -1.55 2.95 -5.06
CA MET A 326 -1.06 1.62 -4.76
C MET A 326 -1.57 0.51 -5.65
N ASN A 327 -0.77 -0.54 -5.81
CA ASN A 327 -1.23 -1.78 -6.44
C ASN A 327 -2.05 -2.60 -5.44
N LEU A 328 -3.38 -2.54 -5.54
CA LEU A 328 -4.30 -3.28 -4.66
C LEU A 328 -4.24 -4.80 -4.85
N ASN A 329 -3.76 -5.28 -6.00
CA ASN A 329 -3.65 -6.72 -6.26
C ASN A 329 -2.52 -7.39 -5.45
N GLU A 330 -1.56 -6.58 -4.99
CA GLU A 330 -0.40 -6.98 -4.20
C GLU A 330 -0.65 -6.89 -2.68
N ALA A 331 -1.82 -6.37 -2.28
CA ALA A 331 -2.25 -6.34 -0.88
C ALA A 331 -2.91 -7.68 -0.50
N ARG A 332 -2.46 -8.25 0.63
CA ARG A 332 -2.96 -9.53 1.16
C ARG A 332 -3.25 -9.42 2.66
N ILE A 333 -4.22 -10.21 3.10
CA ILE A 333 -4.51 -10.41 4.52
C ILE A 333 -3.91 -11.74 4.95
N LYS A 334 -3.05 -11.71 5.97
CA LYS A 334 -2.50 -12.90 6.60
C LYS A 334 -3.24 -13.17 7.91
N GLN A 335 -4.02 -14.23 7.99
CA GLN A 335 -4.78 -14.59 9.18
C GLN A 335 -4.00 -15.60 10.03
N LEU A 336 -3.73 -15.23 11.29
CA LEU A 336 -3.22 -16.16 12.29
C LEU A 336 -4.38 -16.93 12.94
N TYR A 337 -5.45 -16.20 13.28
CA TYR A 337 -6.69 -16.78 13.76
C TYR A 337 -7.84 -16.35 12.83
N PRO A 338 -8.61 -17.29 12.26
CA PRO A 338 -9.74 -16.98 11.39
C PRO A 338 -10.73 -16.05 12.07
N ILE A 339 -11.43 -15.24 11.28
CA ILE A 339 -12.47 -14.37 11.82
C ILE A 339 -13.70 -15.22 12.07
N LYS A 340 -14.06 -15.39 13.35
CA LYS A 340 -15.16 -16.23 13.79
C LYS A 340 -16.22 -15.44 14.53
N GLU A 341 -17.45 -15.90 14.39
CA GLU A 341 -18.57 -15.50 15.24
C GLU A 341 -18.86 -16.62 16.23
N GLU A 342 -18.82 -16.30 17.51
CA GLU A 342 -18.98 -17.24 18.62
C GLU A 342 -20.01 -16.76 19.65
N ILE A 343 -20.68 -17.71 20.30
CA ILE A 343 -21.62 -17.42 21.38
C ILE A 343 -20.88 -17.34 22.72
N GLY A 344 -21.10 -16.24 23.44
CA GLY A 344 -20.61 -16.02 24.79
C GLY A 344 -21.40 -16.78 25.84
N ALA A 345 -20.86 -16.84 27.06
CA ALA A 345 -21.59 -17.38 28.20
C ALA A 345 -22.88 -16.58 28.43
N LYS A 346 -23.98 -17.29 28.66
CA LYS A 346 -25.26 -16.68 29.01
C LYS A 346 -25.20 -16.20 30.45
N THR A 347 -24.99 -14.90 30.64
CA THR A 347 -24.89 -14.27 31.97
C THR A 347 -26.16 -13.52 32.37
N GLU A 348 -27.15 -13.42 31.47
CA GLU A 348 -28.38 -12.65 31.63
C GLU A 348 -29.48 -13.17 30.67
N LEU A 349 -30.69 -12.60 30.70
CA LEU A 349 -31.79 -12.91 29.77
C LEU A 349 -31.54 -12.37 28.34
N ALA A 350 -30.34 -12.64 27.83
CA ALA A 350 -29.89 -12.31 26.49
C ALA A 350 -28.78 -13.28 26.07
N ASP A 351 -28.65 -13.47 24.77
CA ASP A 351 -27.49 -14.15 24.20
C ASP A 351 -26.47 -13.11 23.76
N ASN A 352 -25.25 -13.28 24.26
CA ASN A 352 -24.10 -12.46 23.88
C ASN A 352 -23.34 -13.18 22.77
N TYR A 353 -23.01 -12.47 21.70
CA TYR A 353 -22.20 -12.97 20.60
C TYR A 353 -20.96 -12.10 20.47
N PHE A 354 -19.83 -12.71 20.10
CA PHE A 354 -18.61 -11.98 19.84
C PHE A 354 -17.99 -12.42 18.51
N LEU A 355 -17.45 -11.44 17.81
CA LEU A 355 -16.71 -11.57 16.56
C LEU A 355 -15.25 -11.33 16.89
N HIS A 356 -14.41 -12.33 16.63
CA HIS A 356 -12.99 -12.21 16.93
C HIS A 356 -12.13 -12.83 15.85
N GLY A 357 -10.90 -12.33 15.72
CA GLY A 357 -9.96 -12.77 14.72
C GLY A 357 -8.60 -12.16 14.97
N GLU A 358 -7.58 -12.72 14.32
CA GLU A 358 -6.23 -12.17 14.39
C GLU A 358 -5.60 -12.21 13.00
N TYR A 359 -5.21 -11.04 12.50
CA TYR A 359 -4.69 -10.91 11.15
C TYR A 359 -3.67 -9.78 11.02
N ALA A 360 -2.87 -9.83 9.96
CA ALA A 360 -1.89 -8.82 9.57
C ALA A 360 -2.06 -8.46 8.08
N HIS A 361 -1.55 -7.30 7.70
CA HIS A 361 -1.52 -6.86 6.31
C HIS A 361 -0.13 -7.09 5.73
N GLN A 362 -0.08 -7.77 4.58
CA GLN A 362 1.10 -7.89 3.75
C GLN A 362 0.90 -7.07 2.49
N ILE A 363 1.88 -6.22 2.18
CA ILE A 363 1.90 -5.41 0.96
C ILE A 363 3.28 -5.60 0.35
N THR A 364 3.35 -6.24 -0.80
CA THR A 364 4.60 -6.38 -1.57
C THR A 364 4.87 -5.11 -2.38
N LYS A 365 6.11 -4.94 -2.82
CA LYS A 365 6.55 -3.80 -3.65
C LYS A 365 6.36 -2.43 -2.97
N LEU A 366 6.48 -2.39 -1.64
CA LEU A 366 6.25 -1.18 -0.82
C LEU A 366 7.00 0.09 -1.27
N PRO A 367 8.27 0.04 -1.72
CA PRO A 367 9.04 1.17 -2.23
C PRO A 367 8.45 1.87 -3.44
N PHE A 368 7.49 1.26 -4.12
CA PHE A 368 6.79 1.82 -5.29
C PHE A 368 5.37 2.28 -4.96
N GLN A 369 4.89 2.03 -3.75
CA GLN A 369 3.60 2.53 -3.27
C GLN A 369 3.78 3.97 -2.77
N VAL A 370 2.80 4.83 -3.03
CA VAL A 370 2.92 6.27 -2.73
C VAL A 370 1.79 6.75 -1.84
N HIS A 371 2.14 7.50 -0.80
CA HIS A 371 1.20 8.24 0.05
C HIS A 371 1.40 9.75 -0.17
N VAL A 372 0.34 10.45 -0.54
CA VAL A 372 0.33 11.90 -0.72
C VAL A 372 -0.48 12.55 0.39
N LYS A 373 0.14 13.49 1.10
CA LYS A 373 -0.47 14.23 2.23
C LYS A 373 -0.67 15.71 1.90
N ASN A 374 -1.51 16.39 2.68
CA ASN A 374 -1.76 17.84 2.62
C ASN A 374 -2.28 18.33 1.26
N VAL A 375 -3.18 17.57 0.65
CA VAL A 375 -3.94 18.01 -0.52
C VAL A 375 -4.99 19.01 -0.07
N LYS A 376 -5.10 20.14 -0.78
CA LYS A 376 -6.12 21.13 -0.49
C LYS A 376 -7.50 20.62 -0.86
N ILE A 377 -8.39 20.64 0.13
CA ILE A 377 -9.81 20.34 -0.03
C ILE A 377 -10.51 21.62 -0.50
N SER A 378 -11.37 21.52 -1.52
CA SER A 378 -12.10 22.63 -2.14
C SER A 378 -13.61 22.48 -2.06
#